data_AF-A0A7J7NIH5-F1
#
_entry.id   AF-A0A7J7NIH5-F1
#
_cell.length_a   1.000
_cell.length_b   1.000
_cell.length_c   1.000
_cell.angle_alpha   90.00
_cell.angle_beta   90.00
_cell.angle_gamma   90.00
#
_symmetry.space_group_name_H-M   'P 1'
#
loop_
_entity.id
_entity.type
_entity.pdbx_description
1 polymer ?
#
loop_
_entity_poly.entity_id
_entity_poly.type
_entity_poly.pdbx_seq_one_letter_code
_entity_poly.pdbx_strand_id
1 'polypeptide(L)'
;MQNSENLEYENGNVCKQVASELCLRAKDAEESGIPAWRVIIDHGIGFSKKTEDNLDILMGLQTIREEIAAKSSAVSCTQTNWTFEKEIS
;
A
#
# COMPACT_ATOMS: atom_id res chain seq x y z
N MET A 1 10.67 -0.89 19.23
CA MET A 1 9.78 -1.34 18.15
C MET A 1 10.52 -2.08 17.04
N GLN A 2 11.80 -1.79 16.77
CA GLN A 2 12.64 -2.63 15.91
C GLN A 2 13.31 -3.73 16.77
N ASN A 3 12.73 -4.93 16.77
CA ASN A 3 13.38 -6.14 17.28
C ASN A 3 13.95 -6.89 16.05
N SER A 4 15.18 -7.39 16.12
CA SER A 4 15.86 -8.07 15.01
C SER A 4 15.07 -9.23 14.42
N GLU A 5 14.28 -9.92 15.25
CA GLU A 5 13.40 -11.02 14.82
C GLU A 5 12.30 -10.58 13.85
N ASN A 6 11.96 -9.29 13.80
CA ASN A 6 10.89 -8.73 12.99
C ASN A 6 11.41 -7.91 11.78
N LEU A 7 12.70 -7.98 11.48
CA LEU A 7 13.35 -7.17 10.43
C LEU A 7 13.68 -7.98 9.16
N GLU A 8 13.13 -9.18 9.03
CA GLU A 8 13.41 -10.07 7.92
C GLU A 8 12.22 -10.10 6.96
N TYR A 9 12.48 -9.72 5.71
CA TYR A 9 11.54 -9.74 4.60
C TYR A 9 11.98 -10.81 3.60
N GLU A 10 11.04 -11.64 3.14
CA GLU A 10 11.33 -12.69 2.16
C GLU A 10 12.01 -12.14 0.90
N ASN A 11 13.13 -12.76 0.51
CA ASN A 11 13.94 -12.38 -0.64
C ASN A 11 14.37 -10.89 -0.67
N GLY A 12 14.38 -10.22 0.49
CA GLY A 12 14.68 -8.79 0.60
C GLY A 12 13.67 -7.87 -0.10
N ASN A 13 12.52 -8.37 -0.54
CA ASN A 13 11.52 -7.55 -1.25
C ASN A 13 10.49 -6.99 -0.28
N VAL A 14 10.88 -5.93 0.44
CA VAL A 14 10.02 -5.25 1.40
C VAL A 14 8.80 -4.61 0.72
N CYS A 15 8.97 -3.98 -0.44
CA CYS A 15 7.90 -3.28 -1.15
C CYS A 15 6.74 -4.20 -1.49
N LYS A 16 7.02 -5.38 -2.04
CA LYS A 16 5.99 -6.35 -2.44
C LYS A 16 5.25 -6.94 -1.24
N GLN A 17 5.97 -7.23 -0.16
CA GLN A 17 5.37 -7.79 1.06
C GLN A 17 4.49 -6.77 1.78
N VAL A 18 4.97 -5.53 1.94
CA VAL A 18 4.20 -4.42 2.51
C VAL A 18 2.96 -4.14 1.66
N ALA A 19 3.09 -4.06 0.33
CA ALA A 19 1.96 -3.86 -0.58
C ALA A 19 0.92 -4.98 -0.47
N SER A 20 1.36 -6.24 -0.43
CA SER A 20 0.48 -7.40 -0.34
C SER A 20 -0.31 -7.40 0.96
N GLU A 21 0.36 -7.15 2.08
CA GLU A 21 -0.27 -7.12 3.40
C GLU A 21 -1.28 -5.97 3.54
N LEU A 22 -0.90 -4.76 3.10
CA LEU A 22 -1.79 -3.59 3.13
C LEU A 22 -3.00 -3.77 2.21
N CYS A 23 -2.82 -4.39 1.04
CA CYS A 23 -3.92 -4.70 0.14
C CYS A 23 -4.90 -5.71 0.75
N LEU A 24 -4.41 -6.74 1.46
CA LEU A 24 -5.27 -7.69 2.17
C LEU A 24 -6.09 -6.99 3.25
N ARG A 25 -5.48 -6.11 4.04
CA ARG A 25 -6.20 -5.37 5.10
C ARG A 25 -7.21 -4.37 4.53
N ALA A 26 -6.88 -3.70 3.43
CA ALA A 26 -7.82 -2.82 2.74
C ALA A 26 -9.04 -3.62 2.24
N LYS A 27 -8.82 -4.82 1.69
CA LYS A 27 -9.89 -5.72 1.28
C LYS A 27 -10.76 -6.18 2.46
N ASP A 28 -10.16 -6.57 3.58
CA ASP A 28 -10.90 -6.96 4.79
C ASP A 28 -11.81 -5.81 5.29
N ALA A 29 -11.32 -4.56 5.18
CA ALA A 29 -12.09 -3.37 5.50
C ALA A 29 -13.27 -3.15 4.53
N GLU A 30 -13.04 -3.30 3.23
CA GLU A 30 -14.09 -3.24 2.20
C GLU A 30 -15.17 -4.31 2.41
N GLU A 31 -14.77 -5.55 2.68
CA GLU A 31 -15.69 -6.66 2.98
C GLU A 31 -16.50 -6.41 4.26
N SER A 32 -15.96 -5.60 5.18
CA SER A 32 -16.66 -5.13 6.38
C SER A 32 -17.57 -3.91 6.14
N GLY A 33 -17.68 -3.45 4.89
CA GLY A 33 -18.55 -2.34 4.48
C GLY A 33 -17.89 -0.96 4.56
N ILE A 34 -16.57 -0.88 4.78
CA ILE A 34 -15.84 0.39 4.74
C ILE A 34 -15.55 0.73 3.28
N PRO A 35 -16.06 1.84 2.74
CA PRO A 35 -15.81 2.17 1.36
C PRO A 35 -14.33 2.53 1.13
N ALA A 36 -13.77 2.11 0.00
CA ALA A 36 -12.36 2.28 -0.36
C ALA A 36 -11.84 3.72 -0.21
N TRP A 37 -12.65 4.72 -0.55
CA TRP A 37 -12.29 6.14 -0.45
C TRP A 37 -12.15 6.65 1.00
N ARG A 38 -12.49 5.84 2.01
CA ARG A 38 -12.21 6.10 3.44
C ARG A 38 -10.97 5.38 3.94
N VAL A 39 -10.28 4.58 3.11
CA VAL A 39 -9.09 3.83 3.51
C VAL A 39 -7.85 4.60 3.06
N ILE A 40 -6.97 4.90 4.02
CA ILE A 40 -5.65 5.48 3.76
C ILE A 40 -4.62 4.39 4.03
N ILE A 41 -3.75 4.15 3.06
CA ILE A 41 -2.69 3.16 3.17
C ILE A 41 -1.41 3.87 3.63
N ASP A 42 -0.90 3.43 4.79
CA ASP A 42 0.39 3.86 5.33
C ASP A 42 1.37 2.68 5.31
N HIS A 43 2.58 2.92 4.81
CA HIS A 43 3.65 1.92 4.70
C HIS A 43 4.39 1.71 6.03
N GLY A 44 4.13 2.55 7.03
CA GLY A 44 4.66 2.42 8.39
C GLY A 44 6.19 2.49 8.42
N ILE A 45 6.74 3.60 7.93
CA ILE A 45 8.19 3.86 7.97
C ILE A 45 8.67 3.91 9.43
N GLY A 46 9.79 3.24 9.71
CA GLY A 46 10.36 3.16 11.06
C GLY A 46 9.75 2.08 11.97
N PHE A 47 8.72 1.37 11.51
CA PHE A 47 8.12 0.24 12.23
C PHE A 47 8.63 -1.09 11.66
N SER A 48 9.40 -1.82 12.48
CA SER A 48 9.93 -3.16 12.16
C SER A 48 10.59 -3.28 10.78
N LYS A 49 11.35 -2.24 10.39
CA LYS A 49 12.07 -2.17 9.11
C LYS A 49 13.49 -1.69 9.35
N LYS A 50 14.48 -2.22 8.64
CA LYS A 50 15.84 -1.68 8.64
C LYS A 50 15.85 -0.30 7.95
N THR A 51 16.93 0.45 8.10
CA THR A 51 17.04 1.77 7.45
C THR A 51 16.97 1.63 5.93
N GLU A 52 17.60 0.58 5.41
CA GLU A 52 17.64 0.20 4.01
C GLU A 52 16.24 -0.13 3.49
N ASP A 53 15.47 -0.94 4.24
CA ASP A 53 14.08 -1.26 3.91
C ASP A 53 13.20 0.00 3.83
N ASN A 54 13.39 0.97 4.73
CA ASN A 54 12.66 2.23 4.70
C ASN A 54 13.00 3.03 3.42
N LEU A 55 14.26 3.04 3.00
CA LEU A 55 14.70 3.70 1.77
C LEU A 55 14.13 2.98 0.53
N ASP A 56 14.13 1.65 0.54
CA ASP A 56 13.57 0.84 -0.54
C ASP A 56 12.07 1.11 -0.72
N ILE A 57 11.31 1.25 0.37
CA ILE A 57 9.90 1.65 0.31
C ILE A 57 9.73 3.04 -0.29
N LEU A 58 10.54 4.02 0.13
CA LEU A 58 10.45 5.40 -0.36
C LEU A 58 10.78 5.49 -1.85
N MET A 59 11.79 4.75 -2.32
CA MET A 59 12.15 4.68 -3.74
C MET A 59 11.15 3.82 -4.54
N GLY A 60 10.54 2.83 -3.91
CA GLY A 60 9.65 1.84 -4.50
C GLY A 60 8.16 2.17 -4.44
N LEU A 61 7.76 3.41 -4.11
CA LEU A 61 6.35 3.80 -4.01
C LEU A 61 5.55 3.47 -5.28
N GLN A 62 6.17 3.61 -6.46
CA GLN A 62 5.52 3.25 -7.72
C GLN A 62 5.23 1.75 -7.81
N THR A 63 6.20 0.90 -7.45
CA THR A 63 6.03 -0.57 -7.40
C THR A 63 4.95 -0.96 -6.40
N ILE A 64 4.88 -0.31 -5.24
CA ILE A 64 3.84 -0.56 -4.25
C ILE A 64 2.46 -0.23 -4.82
N ARG A 65 2.31 0.91 -5.51
CA ARG A 65 1.05 1.28 -6.17
C ARG A 65 0.65 0.29 -7.25
N GLU A 66 1.59 -0.20 -8.05
CA GLU A 66 1.34 -1.19 -9.11
C GLU A 66 0.90 -2.54 -8.52
N GLU A 67 1.56 -3.00 -7.45
CA GLU A 67 1.19 -4.24 -6.74
C GLU A 67 -0.21 -4.14 -6.13
N ILE A 68 -0.54 -3.00 -5.50
CA ILE A 68 -1.89 -2.74 -4.99
C ILE A 68 -2.89 -2.77 -6.14
N ALA A 69 -2.65 -2.02 -7.23
CA ALA A 69 -3.54 -1.97 -8.38
C ALA A 69 -3.77 -3.36 -9.03
N ALA A 70 -2.72 -4.18 -9.15
CA ALA A 70 -2.81 -5.52 -9.69
C ALA A 70 -3.70 -6.44 -8.82
N LYS A 71 -3.58 -6.33 -7.50
CA LYS A 71 -4.36 -7.11 -6.51
C LYS A 71 -5.78 -6.57 -6.34
N SER A 72 -6.01 -5.30 -6.64
CA SER A 72 -7.32 -4.63 -6.62
C SER A 72 -8.19 -4.93 -7.87
N SER A 73 -7.91 -5.97 -8.65
CA SER A 73 -8.71 -6.36 -9.82
C SER A 73 -10.14 -6.84 -9.51
N ALA A 74 -10.53 -6.93 -8.23
CA ALA A 74 -11.92 -7.06 -7.79
C ALA A 74 -12.56 -5.73 -7.37
N VAL A 75 -11.85 -4.61 -7.52
CA VAL A 75 -12.28 -3.31 -7.02
C VAL A 75 -12.80 -2.47 -8.19
N SER A 76 -14.09 -2.13 -8.12
CA SER A 76 -14.72 -1.01 -8.82
C SER A 76 -14.12 0.36 -8.41
N CYS A 77 -12.81 0.42 -8.21
CA CYS A 77 -12.01 1.59 -7.80
C CYS A 77 -10.78 1.72 -8.70
N THR A 78 -10.97 1.60 -10.02
CA THR A 78 -10.08 2.22 -11.00
C THR A 78 -10.79 3.30 -11.83
N GLN A 79 -12.06 3.63 -11.51
CA GLN A 79 -12.81 4.64 -12.25
C GLN A 79 -13.71 5.49 -11.33
N THR A 80 -13.15 6.18 -10.35
CA THR A 80 -13.76 7.41 -9.84
C THR A 80 -12.75 8.54 -9.90
N ASN A 81 -12.72 9.15 -11.09
CA ASN A 81 -12.51 10.58 -11.32
C ASN A 81 -11.68 11.35 -10.27
N TRP A 82 -10.37 11.39 -10.49
CA TRP A 82 -9.57 12.59 -10.23
C TRP A 82 -9.79 13.64 -11.34
N THR A 83 -11.03 13.88 -11.75
CA THR A 83 -11.41 14.94 -12.70
C THR A 83 -12.09 16.07 -11.95
N PHE A 84 -11.45 16.62 -10.92
CA PHE A 84 -11.91 17.84 -10.24
C PHE A 84 -11.09 19.09 -10.63
N GLU A 85 -10.32 19.03 -11.72
CA GLU A 85 -9.52 20.17 -12.23
C GLU A 85 -9.84 20.57 -13.68
N LYS A 86 -10.99 20.18 -14.25
CA LYS A 86 -11.41 20.63 -15.60
C LYS A 86 -12.85 21.16 -15.71
N GLU A 87 -13.42 21.66 -14.62
CA GLU A 87 -14.72 22.35 -14.65
C GLU A 87 -14.67 23.81 -14.14
N ILE A 88 -13.51 24.45 -14.22
CA ILE A 88 -13.40 25.91 -14.11
C ILE A 88 -12.41 26.44 -15.15
N SER A 89 -12.83 26.52 -16.41
CA SER A 89 -12.25 27.40 -17.46
C SER A 89 -13.27 27.59 -18.57
#